data_AF-W6TW39-F1
#
_entry.id   AF-W6TW39-F1
#
_cell.length_a   1.000
_cell.length_b   1.000
_cell.length_c   1.000
_cell.angle_alpha   90.00
_cell.angle_beta   90.00
_cell.angle_gamma   90.00
#
_symmetry.space_group_name_H-M   'P 1'
#
loop_
_entity.id
_entity.type
_entity.pdbx_description
1 polymer ?
#
loop_
_entity_poly.entity_id
_entity_poly.type
_entity_poly.pdbx_seq_one_letter_code
_entity_poly.pdbx_strand_id
1 'polypeptide(L)'
;MIEHLGSLKGIGDDNIVGEAASGGAAAVGTSVDETELKKALKALQEIVKVAQGVGVTELKAGTAALNVTGVDNKDGAKILATSGADNPAATDAGKAAAILSSVSGKEILASVIASKENDAALGAAADANTSAISFARGGSANHLAGANTPKAAAVAGGIALRSLVKTGKLGKGAADNATGGGKEVQGVGVTAANKLLGAVEDIIKKTVKNVLEKAKEKIDEARKPKAAN
;
A
#
# COMPACT_ATOMS: atom_id res chain seq x y z
N MET A 1 -1.30 16.73 -11.94
CA MET A 1 -0.86 16.55 -10.53
C MET A 1 -1.95 16.94 -9.53
N ILE A 2 -2.37 18.21 -9.44
CA ILE A 2 -3.42 18.65 -8.49
C ILE A 2 -4.73 17.87 -8.66
N GLU A 3 -5.17 17.63 -9.90
CA GLU A 3 -6.37 16.83 -10.19
C GLU A 3 -6.25 15.38 -9.70
N HIS A 4 -5.07 14.76 -9.85
CA HIS A 4 -4.83 13.40 -9.38
C HIS A 4 -4.78 13.33 -7.85
N LEU A 5 -4.20 14.33 -7.16
CA LEU A 5 -4.30 14.45 -5.70
C LEU A 5 -5.75 14.67 -5.26
N GLY A 6 -6.50 15.50 -5.99
CA GLY A 6 -7.91 15.73 -5.75
C GLY A 6 -8.74 14.43 -5.84
N SER A 7 -8.34 13.50 -6.70
CA SER A 7 -8.98 12.18 -6.82
C SER A 7 -8.73 11.27 -5.61
N LEU A 8 -7.69 11.53 -4.81
CA LEU A 8 -7.45 10.86 -3.54
C LEU A 8 -8.28 11.47 -2.40
N LYS A 9 -8.87 12.64 -2.59
CA LYS A 9 -9.77 13.24 -1.60
C LYS A 9 -11.05 12.41 -1.53
N GLY A 10 -11.37 11.88 -0.34
CA GLY A 10 -12.61 11.13 -0.11
C GLY A 10 -12.57 9.65 -0.47
N ILE A 11 -11.38 9.08 -0.73
CA ILE A 11 -11.22 7.63 -0.86
C ILE A 11 -11.42 6.91 0.48
N GLY A 12 -11.14 7.59 1.60
CA GLY A 12 -11.38 7.11 2.95
C GLY A 12 -12.79 7.42 3.45
N ASP A 13 -13.05 7.07 4.70
CA ASP A 13 -14.29 7.37 5.43
C ASP A 13 -13.97 7.97 6.81
N ASP A 14 -14.97 8.06 7.68
CA ASP A 14 -14.82 8.61 9.05
C ASP A 14 -14.13 7.64 10.03
N ASN A 15 -13.76 6.43 9.58
CA ASN A 15 -13.06 5.48 10.42
C ASN A 15 -11.57 5.85 10.55
N ILE A 16 -10.96 5.32 11.61
CA ILE A 16 -9.53 5.52 11.86
C ILE A 16 -8.69 4.77 10.82
N VAL A 17 -7.54 5.34 10.45
CA VAL A 17 -6.58 4.65 9.56
C VAL A 17 -6.14 3.34 10.19
N GLY A 18 -6.16 2.28 9.37
CA GLY A 18 -5.78 0.93 9.80
C GLY A 18 -6.78 0.29 10.74
N GLU A 19 -8.06 0.65 10.69
CA GLU A 19 -9.08 0.09 11.58
C GLU A 19 -9.03 -1.45 11.59
N ALA A 20 -8.99 -2.02 12.79
CA ALA A 20 -9.10 -3.46 12.98
C ALA A 20 -10.55 -3.92 12.94
N ALA A 21 -10.75 -5.20 12.65
CA ALA A 21 -12.06 -5.84 12.63
C ALA A 21 -12.79 -5.66 13.97
N SER A 22 -14.06 -5.27 13.86
CA SER A 22 -14.97 -5.16 15.00
C SER A 22 -15.54 -6.54 15.36
N GLY A 23 -15.94 -6.75 16.62
CA GLY A 23 -16.54 -8.01 17.07
C GLY A 23 -15.68 -8.77 18.09
N GLY A 24 -15.81 -10.11 18.09
CA GLY A 24 -15.23 -11.01 19.10
C GLY A 24 -13.70 -10.97 19.21
N ALA A 25 -13.17 -11.80 20.11
CA ALA A 25 -11.72 -11.85 20.38
C ALA A 25 -10.88 -12.16 19.13
N ALA A 26 -11.40 -12.84 18.11
CA ALA A 26 -10.74 -12.95 16.82
C ALA A 26 -11.77 -12.70 15.71
N ALA A 27 -11.37 -11.98 14.68
CA ALA A 27 -12.26 -11.61 13.58
C ALA A 27 -11.48 -11.35 12.29
N VAL A 28 -12.05 -11.78 11.16
CA VAL A 28 -11.61 -11.39 9.82
C VAL A 28 -11.92 -9.91 9.56
N GLY A 29 -11.14 -9.29 8.69
CA GLY A 29 -11.34 -7.92 8.25
C GLY A 29 -12.46 -7.77 7.23
N THR A 30 -12.61 -6.55 6.72
CA THR A 30 -13.60 -6.20 5.69
C THR A 30 -12.89 -5.66 4.48
N SER A 31 -13.37 -6.01 3.28
CA SER A 31 -12.79 -5.48 2.05
C SER A 31 -13.01 -3.98 1.91
N VAL A 32 -12.10 -3.36 1.18
CA VAL A 32 -12.23 -1.97 0.73
C VAL A 32 -13.39 -1.83 -0.25
N ASP A 33 -13.95 -0.63 -0.31
CA ASP A 33 -14.91 -0.25 -1.34
C ASP A 33 -14.24 -0.31 -2.72
N GLU A 34 -14.88 -1.01 -3.67
CA GLU A 34 -14.30 -1.25 -4.98
C GLU A 34 -14.16 0.02 -5.82
N THR A 35 -15.09 0.97 -5.67
CA THR A 35 -15.08 2.21 -6.44
C THR A 35 -13.94 3.10 -6.00
N GLU A 36 -13.76 3.25 -4.69
CA GLU A 36 -12.66 4.03 -4.14
C GLU A 36 -11.31 3.36 -4.29
N LEU A 37 -11.24 2.02 -4.22
CA LEU A 37 -9.98 1.31 -4.50
C LEU A 37 -9.50 1.59 -5.93
N LYS A 38 -10.40 1.55 -6.92
CA LYS A 38 -10.08 1.86 -8.32
C LYS A 38 -9.66 3.32 -8.49
N LYS A 39 -10.34 4.26 -7.83
CA LYS A 39 -9.96 5.69 -7.84
C LYS A 39 -8.58 5.90 -7.23
N ALA A 40 -8.30 5.29 -6.07
CA ALA A 40 -7.01 5.37 -5.40
C ALA A 40 -5.89 4.82 -6.30
N LEU A 41 -6.08 3.64 -6.90
CA LEU A 41 -5.10 3.05 -7.82
C LEU A 41 -4.80 3.97 -9.01
N LYS A 42 -5.84 4.45 -9.71
CA LYS A 42 -5.70 5.36 -10.87
C LYS A 42 -4.96 6.64 -10.50
N ALA A 43 -5.34 7.24 -9.38
CA ALA A 43 -4.72 8.47 -8.93
C ALA A 43 -3.23 8.28 -8.63
N LEU A 44 -2.87 7.19 -7.93
CA LEU A 44 -1.46 6.86 -7.65
C LEU A 44 -0.66 6.57 -8.93
N GLN A 45 -1.23 5.85 -9.89
CA GLN A 45 -0.61 5.59 -11.19
C GLN A 45 -0.35 6.89 -11.96
N GLU A 46 -1.35 7.76 -12.08
CA GLU A 46 -1.21 9.03 -12.82
C GLU A 46 -0.27 10.01 -12.11
N ILE A 47 -0.21 10.03 -10.77
CA ILE A 47 0.80 10.80 -10.01
C ILE A 47 2.21 10.38 -10.41
N VAL A 48 2.50 9.07 -10.41
CA VAL A 48 3.82 8.54 -10.75
C VAL A 48 4.15 8.78 -12.23
N LYS A 49 3.18 8.60 -13.13
CA LYS A 49 3.34 8.86 -14.56
C LYS A 49 3.67 10.33 -14.86
N VAL A 50 3.00 11.28 -14.20
CA VAL A 50 3.33 12.71 -14.32
C VAL A 50 4.75 12.98 -13.82
N ALA A 51 5.15 12.36 -12.71
CA ALA A 51 6.50 12.50 -12.16
C ALA A 51 7.58 11.99 -13.13
N GLN A 52 7.37 10.82 -13.72
CA GLN A 52 8.27 10.25 -14.74
C GLN A 52 8.35 11.15 -15.97
N GLY A 53 7.22 11.72 -16.42
CA GLY A 53 7.18 12.65 -17.56
C GLY A 53 8.02 13.91 -17.37
N VAL A 54 8.30 14.32 -16.13
CA VAL A 54 9.20 15.45 -15.83
C VAL A 54 10.62 15.04 -15.45
N GLY A 55 10.95 13.75 -15.53
CA GLY A 55 12.28 13.20 -15.31
C GLY A 55 12.56 12.70 -13.89
N VAL A 56 11.53 12.46 -13.07
CA VAL A 56 11.71 11.75 -11.79
C VAL A 56 12.00 10.27 -12.07
N THR A 57 13.03 9.72 -11.43
CA THR A 57 13.42 8.32 -11.62
C THR A 57 12.28 7.36 -11.30
N GLU A 58 12.17 6.32 -12.12
CA GLU A 58 11.22 5.24 -11.93
C GLU A 58 11.41 4.52 -10.57
N LEU A 59 10.29 4.12 -9.99
CA LEU A 59 10.27 3.38 -8.73
C LEU A 59 10.77 1.95 -8.95
N LYS A 60 11.64 1.47 -8.07
CA LYS A 60 12.12 0.09 -8.10
C LYS A 60 11.14 -0.81 -7.35
N ALA A 61 10.74 -1.91 -7.99
CA ALA A 61 9.91 -2.93 -7.36
C ALA A 61 10.69 -3.70 -6.30
N GLY A 62 10.05 -3.97 -5.16
CA GLY A 62 10.58 -4.88 -4.15
C GLY A 62 10.40 -6.33 -4.58
N THR A 63 11.47 -7.11 -4.58
CA THR A 63 11.47 -8.54 -4.98
C THR A 63 11.53 -9.50 -3.80
N ALA A 64 11.69 -8.96 -2.60
CA ALA A 64 11.79 -9.68 -1.36
C ALA A 64 10.50 -10.48 -1.07
N ALA A 65 10.62 -11.77 -0.76
CA ALA A 65 9.49 -12.65 -0.43
C ALA A 65 9.04 -12.50 1.04
N LEU A 66 8.15 -13.35 1.57
CA LEU A 66 7.67 -13.21 2.96
C LEU A 66 8.63 -13.75 4.03
N ASN A 67 9.75 -14.35 3.61
CA ASN A 67 10.76 -14.96 4.49
C ASN A 67 12.05 -14.13 4.62
N VAL A 68 12.01 -12.84 4.32
CA VAL A 68 13.20 -11.97 4.17
C VAL A 68 14.05 -11.84 5.43
N THR A 69 13.47 -12.08 6.60
CA THR A 69 14.18 -12.07 7.89
C THR A 69 14.80 -13.43 8.26
N GLY A 70 14.79 -14.40 7.35
CA GLY A 70 15.13 -15.81 7.66
C GLY A 70 14.05 -16.54 8.46
N VAL A 71 12.95 -15.85 8.77
CA VAL A 71 11.77 -16.35 9.47
C VAL A 71 10.59 -16.34 8.52
N ASP A 72 9.76 -17.37 8.55
CA ASP A 72 8.54 -17.41 7.74
C ASP A 72 7.46 -16.47 8.32
N ASN A 73 7.29 -15.31 7.69
CA ASN A 73 6.27 -14.32 8.07
C ASN A 73 4.98 -14.42 7.24
N LYS A 74 4.79 -15.48 6.44
CA LYS A 74 3.64 -15.58 5.54
C LYS A 74 2.29 -15.39 6.23
N ASP A 75 2.16 -15.84 7.47
CA ASP A 75 0.91 -15.71 8.23
C ASP A 75 0.58 -14.25 8.57
N GLY A 76 1.54 -13.33 8.47
CA GLY A 76 1.26 -11.89 8.55
C GLY A 76 0.28 -11.40 7.49
N ALA A 77 0.19 -12.08 6.33
CA ALA A 77 -0.81 -11.77 5.31
C ALA A 77 -2.25 -12.10 5.76
N LYS A 78 -2.45 -12.94 6.79
CA LYS A 78 -3.79 -13.33 7.27
C LYS A 78 -4.58 -12.15 7.82
N ILE A 79 -3.93 -11.06 8.25
CA ILE A 79 -4.64 -9.84 8.66
C ILE A 79 -5.46 -9.20 7.52
N LEU A 80 -5.26 -9.64 6.27
CA LEU A 80 -6.06 -9.24 5.10
C LEU A 80 -7.23 -10.19 4.82
N ALA A 81 -7.46 -11.21 5.65
CA ALA A 81 -8.55 -12.15 5.47
C ALA A 81 -9.90 -11.43 5.52
N THR A 82 -10.79 -11.80 4.60
CA THR A 82 -12.18 -11.32 4.48
C THR A 82 -13.20 -12.44 4.56
N SER A 83 -12.76 -13.69 4.46
CA SER A 83 -13.64 -14.85 4.40
C SER A 83 -12.97 -16.10 4.96
N GLY A 84 -13.77 -17.15 5.12
CA GLY A 84 -13.34 -18.43 5.70
C GLY A 84 -13.54 -18.51 7.21
N ALA A 85 -13.29 -19.69 7.75
CA ALA A 85 -13.41 -19.96 9.20
C ALA A 85 -12.16 -19.55 10.00
N ASP A 86 -11.03 -19.38 9.30
CA ASP A 86 -9.73 -19.11 9.92
C ASP A 86 -9.53 -17.60 10.11
N ASN A 87 -9.67 -17.14 11.35
CA ASN A 87 -9.25 -15.80 11.75
C ASN A 87 -7.71 -15.70 11.80
N PRO A 88 -7.14 -14.48 11.73
CA PRO A 88 -5.74 -14.27 12.11
C PRO A 88 -5.48 -14.81 13.52
N ALA A 89 -4.27 -15.32 13.76
CA ALA A 89 -3.80 -15.67 15.09
C ALA A 89 -3.18 -14.45 15.79
N ALA A 90 -3.06 -14.51 17.12
CA ALA A 90 -2.46 -13.42 17.92
C ALA A 90 -1.05 -13.00 17.45
N THR A 91 -0.25 -13.93 16.94
CA THR A 91 1.12 -13.65 16.46
C THR A 91 1.19 -13.07 15.05
N ASP A 92 0.08 -13.07 14.30
CA ASP A 92 0.10 -12.70 12.88
C ASP A 92 0.28 -11.18 12.69
N ALA A 93 -0.17 -10.37 13.65
CA ALA A 93 0.10 -8.93 13.64
C ALA A 93 1.62 -8.62 13.70
N GLY A 94 2.36 -9.31 14.58
CA GLY A 94 3.82 -9.19 14.66
C GLY A 94 4.53 -9.63 13.37
N LYS A 95 4.04 -10.70 12.72
CA LYS A 95 4.56 -11.13 11.40
C LYS A 95 4.27 -10.10 10.31
N ALA A 96 3.10 -9.47 10.32
CA ALA A 96 2.77 -8.39 9.39
C ALA A 96 3.67 -7.16 9.61
N ALA A 97 3.96 -6.81 10.87
CA ALA A 97 4.92 -5.77 11.21
C ALA A 97 6.34 -6.11 10.69
N ALA A 98 6.76 -7.38 10.79
CA ALA A 98 8.03 -7.84 10.23
C ALA A 98 8.07 -7.70 8.70
N ILE A 99 7.01 -8.10 7.99
CA ILE A 99 6.87 -7.86 6.53
C ILE A 99 7.04 -6.37 6.22
N LEU A 100 6.31 -5.51 6.93
CA LEU A 100 6.39 -4.06 6.73
C LEU A 100 7.80 -3.53 6.99
N SER A 101 8.51 -4.04 8.00
CA SER A 101 9.88 -3.60 8.30
C SER A 101 10.87 -3.88 7.17
N SER A 102 10.63 -4.94 6.39
CA SER A 102 11.50 -5.37 5.29
C SER A 102 11.32 -4.58 3.98
N VAL A 103 10.30 -3.72 3.90
CA VAL A 103 9.97 -2.99 2.67
C VAL A 103 9.93 -1.48 2.88
N SER A 104 10.42 -0.74 1.88
CA SER A 104 10.33 0.72 1.83
C SER A 104 8.98 1.18 1.27
N GLY A 105 8.60 2.42 1.59
CA GLY A 105 7.41 3.04 1.00
C GLY A 105 7.44 3.10 -0.54
N LYS A 106 8.64 3.22 -1.14
CA LYS A 106 8.81 3.25 -2.59
C LYS A 106 8.51 1.89 -3.23
N GLU A 107 8.92 0.80 -2.59
CA GLU A 107 8.60 -0.55 -3.05
C GLU A 107 7.10 -0.84 -2.90
N ILE A 108 6.48 -0.36 -1.81
CA ILE A 108 5.03 -0.42 -1.62
C ILE A 108 4.33 0.33 -2.76
N LEU A 109 4.69 1.60 -3.01
CA LEU A 109 4.09 2.39 -4.08
C LEU A 109 4.31 1.75 -5.45
N ALA A 110 5.51 1.25 -5.74
CA ALA A 110 5.83 0.52 -6.97
C ALA A 110 4.91 -0.70 -7.16
N SER A 111 4.71 -1.48 -6.09
CA SER A 111 3.84 -2.65 -6.12
C SER A 111 2.36 -2.29 -6.32
N VAL A 112 1.91 -1.17 -5.75
CA VAL A 112 0.54 -0.69 -5.93
C VAL A 112 0.31 -0.25 -7.38
N ILE A 113 1.16 0.61 -7.93
CA ILE A 113 0.95 1.13 -9.30
C ILE A 113 1.12 0.06 -10.38
N ALA A 114 1.85 -1.03 -10.10
CA ALA A 114 1.98 -2.17 -11.00
C ALA A 114 0.74 -3.07 -11.02
N SER A 115 -0.19 -2.89 -10.08
CA SER A 115 -1.45 -3.64 -10.03
C SER A 115 -2.44 -3.15 -11.09
N LYS A 116 -3.42 -3.98 -11.42
CA LYS A 116 -4.51 -3.66 -12.36
C LYS A 116 -5.82 -3.46 -11.62
N GLU A 117 -6.69 -2.61 -12.16
CA GLU A 117 -8.00 -2.34 -11.58
C GLU A 117 -8.87 -3.59 -11.42
N ASN A 118 -8.70 -4.57 -12.31
CA ASN A 118 -9.49 -5.79 -12.36
C ASN A 118 -8.80 -7.00 -11.68
N ASP A 119 -7.68 -6.80 -10.99
CA ASP A 119 -6.99 -7.88 -10.28
C ASP A 119 -7.86 -8.47 -9.16
N ALA A 120 -8.42 -9.65 -9.36
CA ALA A 120 -9.42 -10.21 -8.45
C ALA A 120 -8.93 -10.41 -7.00
N ALA A 121 -9.89 -10.54 -6.07
CA ALA A 121 -9.62 -11.12 -4.76
C ALA A 121 -9.02 -12.53 -4.90
N LEU A 122 -8.31 -13.00 -3.87
CA LEU A 122 -7.61 -14.29 -3.94
C LEU A 122 -8.59 -15.46 -3.86
N GLY A 123 -8.74 -16.17 -4.99
CA GLY A 123 -9.47 -17.44 -5.09
C GLY A 123 -8.59 -18.69 -4.91
N ALA A 124 -7.27 -18.52 -4.82
CA ALA A 124 -6.29 -19.58 -4.60
C ALA A 124 -5.12 -19.03 -3.77
N ALA A 125 -4.18 -19.91 -3.38
CA ALA A 125 -2.97 -19.51 -2.68
C ALA A 125 -2.20 -18.43 -3.45
N ALA A 126 -1.83 -17.37 -2.75
CA ALA A 126 -1.03 -16.27 -3.26
C ALA A 126 0.32 -16.78 -3.77
N ASP A 127 0.84 -16.12 -4.80
CA ASP A 127 2.14 -16.39 -5.41
C ASP A 127 2.96 -15.12 -5.61
N ALA A 128 4.13 -15.23 -6.25
CA ALA A 128 5.02 -14.11 -6.54
C ALA A 128 4.43 -13.06 -7.51
N ASN A 129 3.33 -13.36 -8.19
CA ASN A 129 2.64 -12.50 -9.15
C ASN A 129 1.39 -11.83 -8.56
N THR A 130 0.97 -12.24 -7.36
CA THR A 130 -0.21 -11.70 -6.69
C THR A 130 0.00 -10.21 -6.39
N SER A 131 -0.95 -9.38 -6.82
CA SER A 131 -0.82 -7.94 -6.78
C SER A 131 -1.25 -7.33 -5.45
N ALA A 132 -0.85 -6.08 -5.20
CA ALA A 132 -1.27 -5.34 -4.01
C ALA A 132 -2.79 -5.13 -3.98
N ILE A 133 -3.43 -4.98 -5.15
CA ILE A 133 -4.89 -4.86 -5.28
C ILE A 133 -5.60 -6.17 -4.91
N SER A 134 -5.08 -7.31 -5.36
CA SER A 134 -5.60 -8.61 -4.93
C SER A 134 -5.53 -8.77 -3.42
N PHE A 135 -4.40 -8.41 -2.80
CA PHE A 135 -4.26 -8.41 -1.34
C PHE A 135 -5.20 -7.43 -0.64
N ALA A 136 -5.41 -6.23 -1.19
CA ALA A 136 -6.35 -5.24 -0.64
C ALA A 136 -7.82 -5.69 -0.71
N ARG A 137 -8.18 -6.51 -1.71
CA ARG A 137 -9.50 -7.16 -1.82
C ARG A 137 -9.62 -8.33 -0.86
N GLY A 138 -8.52 -9.03 -0.59
CA GLY A 138 -8.42 -10.08 0.40
C GLY A 138 -8.77 -11.46 -0.16
N GLY A 139 -9.22 -12.35 0.72
CA GLY A 139 -9.49 -13.76 0.46
C GLY A 139 -9.59 -14.54 1.77
N SER A 140 -9.46 -15.86 1.71
CA SER A 140 -9.34 -16.69 2.92
C SER A 140 -7.92 -16.63 3.50
N ALA A 141 -7.76 -16.95 4.78
CA ALA A 141 -6.44 -17.04 5.41
C ALA A 141 -5.49 -18.01 4.68
N ASN A 142 -6.03 -19.13 4.18
CA ASN A 142 -5.28 -20.12 3.41
C ASN A 142 -4.86 -19.59 2.04
N HIS A 143 -5.67 -18.74 1.42
CA HIS A 143 -5.29 -18.10 0.16
C HIS A 143 -4.20 -17.04 0.39
N LEU A 144 -4.30 -16.27 1.47
CA LEU A 144 -3.36 -15.19 1.79
C LEU A 144 -1.99 -15.69 2.27
N ALA A 145 -1.97 -16.75 3.08
CA ALA A 145 -0.77 -17.27 3.74
C ALA A 145 -0.44 -18.73 3.36
N GLY A 146 -0.98 -19.20 2.22
CA GLY A 146 -0.74 -20.55 1.70
C GLY A 146 0.67 -20.77 1.16
N ALA A 147 1.39 -19.69 0.82
CA ALA A 147 2.77 -19.73 0.37
C ALA A 147 3.58 -18.55 0.94
N ASN A 148 4.90 -18.71 1.01
CA ASN A 148 5.85 -17.66 1.41
C ASN A 148 6.50 -16.95 0.21
N THR A 149 6.15 -17.34 -1.02
CA THR A 149 6.63 -16.77 -2.28
C THR A 149 6.05 -15.39 -2.66
N PRO A 150 4.89 -14.92 -2.15
CA PRO A 150 4.42 -13.57 -2.46
C PRO A 150 5.44 -12.50 -2.08
N LYS A 151 5.43 -11.41 -2.84
CA LYS A 151 6.32 -10.28 -2.56
C LYS A 151 5.84 -9.54 -1.30
N ALA A 152 6.76 -9.28 -0.38
CA ALA A 152 6.49 -8.50 0.83
C ALA A 152 5.89 -7.13 0.51
N ALA A 153 6.35 -6.49 -0.57
CA ALA A 153 5.85 -5.19 -1.03
C ALA A 153 4.37 -5.26 -1.48
N ALA A 154 3.93 -6.38 -2.05
CA ALA A 154 2.55 -6.58 -2.47
C ALA A 154 1.61 -6.75 -1.27
N VAL A 155 2.01 -7.55 -0.28
CA VAL A 155 1.26 -7.70 0.98
C VAL A 155 1.18 -6.37 1.71
N ALA A 156 2.30 -5.66 1.85
CA ALA A 156 2.37 -4.33 2.46
C ALA A 156 1.50 -3.30 1.72
N GLY A 157 1.48 -3.34 0.38
CA GLY A 157 0.59 -2.52 -0.44
C GLY A 157 -0.89 -2.83 -0.19
N GLY A 158 -1.23 -4.12 -0.07
CA GLY A 158 -2.58 -4.54 0.33
C GLY A 158 -3.00 -3.99 1.68
N ILE A 159 -2.12 -4.09 2.69
CA ILE A 159 -2.35 -3.53 4.04
C ILE A 159 -2.52 -2.01 3.98
N ALA A 160 -1.66 -1.30 3.26
CA ALA A 160 -1.73 0.16 3.12
C ALA A 160 -3.06 0.60 2.48
N LEU A 161 -3.46 -0.05 1.37
CA LEU A 161 -4.72 0.24 0.69
C LEU A 161 -5.93 -0.06 1.58
N ARG A 162 -5.92 -1.20 2.28
CA ARG A 162 -6.95 -1.57 3.25
C ARG A 162 -7.08 -0.57 4.39
N SER A 163 -5.96 0.07 4.76
CA SER A 163 -5.92 1.02 5.88
C SER A 163 -6.37 2.42 5.50
N LEU A 164 -6.41 2.76 4.21
CA LEU A 164 -6.70 4.11 3.70
C LEU A 164 -8.04 4.21 2.98
N VAL A 165 -8.43 3.15 2.27
CA VAL A 165 -9.65 3.15 1.46
C VAL A 165 -10.83 2.76 2.35
N LYS A 166 -11.95 3.48 2.18
CA LYS A 166 -13.18 3.30 2.94
C LYS A 166 -13.62 1.83 2.99
N THR A 167 -14.32 1.49 4.07
CA THR A 167 -14.77 0.14 4.46
C THR A 167 -13.66 -0.88 4.73
N GLY A 168 -12.40 -0.56 4.41
CA GLY A 168 -11.27 -1.44 4.63
C GLY A 168 -11.00 -1.63 6.12
N LYS A 169 -11.03 -2.89 6.57
CA LYS A 169 -10.61 -3.28 7.92
C LYS A 169 -9.61 -4.42 7.87
N LEU A 170 -8.68 -4.41 8.82
CA LEU A 170 -7.70 -5.47 9.03
C LEU A 170 -8.22 -6.49 10.04
N GLY A 171 -8.07 -7.78 9.77
CA GLY A 171 -8.42 -8.83 10.70
C GLY A 171 -7.54 -8.80 11.96
N LYS A 172 -8.10 -9.23 13.09
CA LYS A 172 -7.42 -9.33 14.38
C LYS A 172 -7.51 -10.73 14.95
N GLY A 173 -6.47 -11.14 15.67
CA GLY A 173 -6.38 -12.47 16.29
C GLY A 173 -6.58 -12.51 17.79
N ALA A 174 -6.74 -11.35 18.43
CA ALA A 174 -7.05 -11.25 19.85
C ALA A 174 -7.98 -10.08 20.17
N ALA A 175 -8.53 -10.08 21.39
CA ALA A 175 -9.32 -8.99 21.90
C ALA A 175 -8.50 -7.69 21.95
N ASP A 176 -9.17 -6.55 21.99
CA ASP A 176 -8.48 -5.27 22.04
C ASP A 176 -7.60 -5.18 23.29
N ASN A 177 -6.42 -4.58 23.15
CA ASN A 177 -5.36 -4.50 24.16
C ASN A 177 -4.60 -5.80 24.48
N ALA A 178 -4.87 -6.91 23.78
CA ALA A 178 -4.01 -8.10 23.79
C ALA A 178 -3.08 -8.13 22.57
N THR A 179 -2.05 -8.99 22.60
CA THR A 179 -1.17 -9.27 21.46
C THR A 179 -1.99 -9.78 20.27
N GLY A 180 -1.83 -9.16 19.11
CA GLY A 180 -2.64 -9.41 17.91
C GLY A 180 -4.05 -8.83 17.97
N GLY A 181 -4.34 -8.01 18.97
CA GLY A 181 -5.60 -7.29 19.12
C GLY A 181 -5.66 -6.00 18.32
N GLY A 182 -6.80 -5.29 18.42
CA GLY A 182 -7.10 -4.15 17.55
C GLY A 182 -6.04 -3.05 17.50
N LYS A 183 -5.40 -2.73 18.63
CA LYS A 183 -4.34 -1.69 18.68
C LYS A 183 -3.07 -2.08 17.92
N GLU A 184 -2.62 -3.33 18.04
CA GLU A 184 -1.40 -3.80 17.37
C GLU A 184 -1.64 -3.89 15.85
N VAL A 185 -2.79 -4.45 15.47
CA VAL A 185 -3.23 -4.51 14.08
C VAL A 185 -3.37 -3.11 13.48
N GLN A 186 -3.93 -2.16 14.22
CA GLN A 186 -4.01 -0.76 13.78
C GLN A 186 -2.62 -0.16 13.57
N GLY A 187 -1.67 -0.40 14.48
CA GLY A 187 -0.30 0.05 14.34
C GLY A 187 0.36 -0.44 13.04
N VAL A 188 0.09 -1.69 12.65
CA VAL A 188 0.51 -2.26 11.35
C VAL A 188 -0.11 -1.48 10.19
N GLY A 189 -1.43 -1.26 10.22
CA GLY A 189 -2.14 -0.52 9.19
C GLY A 189 -1.65 0.92 9.02
N VAL A 190 -1.51 1.66 10.13
CA VAL A 190 -0.98 3.03 10.16
C VAL A 190 0.45 3.08 9.62
N THR A 191 1.29 2.12 9.98
CA THR A 191 2.68 2.05 9.47
C THR A 191 2.70 1.86 7.95
N ALA A 192 1.88 0.95 7.42
CA ALA A 192 1.78 0.70 5.99
C ALA A 192 1.27 1.95 5.24
N ALA A 193 0.20 2.57 5.74
CA ALA A 193 -0.38 3.80 5.20
C ALA A 193 0.65 4.95 5.17
N ASN A 194 1.35 5.20 6.28
CA ASN A 194 2.37 6.25 6.37
C ASN A 194 3.54 6.02 5.40
N LYS A 195 4.00 4.76 5.25
CA LYS A 195 5.04 4.44 4.27
C LYS A 195 4.60 4.74 2.83
N LEU A 196 3.36 4.35 2.47
CA LEU A 196 2.82 4.65 1.14
C LEU A 196 2.68 6.16 0.92
N LEU A 197 2.07 6.88 1.85
CA LEU A 197 1.87 8.34 1.75
C LEU A 197 3.21 9.09 1.71
N GLY A 198 4.20 8.69 2.51
CA GLY A 198 5.54 9.28 2.46
C GLY A 198 6.24 9.07 1.12
N ALA A 199 6.02 7.93 0.45
CA ALA A 199 6.55 7.70 -0.90
C ALA A 199 5.85 8.55 -1.96
N VAL A 200 4.53 8.73 -1.84
CA VAL A 200 3.76 9.64 -2.70
C VAL A 200 4.23 11.08 -2.51
N GLU A 201 4.45 11.50 -1.27
CA GLU A 201 4.98 12.83 -0.93
C GLU A 201 6.37 13.06 -1.54
N ASP A 202 7.30 12.10 -1.42
CA ASP A 202 8.64 12.18 -2.03
C ASP A 202 8.56 12.35 -3.55
N ILE A 203 7.68 11.60 -4.22
CA ILE A 203 7.46 11.70 -5.67
C ILE A 203 6.93 13.08 -6.06
N ILE A 204 5.95 13.61 -5.31
CA ILE A 204 5.39 14.95 -5.58
C ILE A 204 6.47 16.03 -5.38
N LYS A 205 7.22 15.97 -4.27
CA LYS A 205 8.31 16.92 -3.99
C LYS A 205 9.34 16.95 -5.11
N LYS A 206 9.78 15.78 -5.57
CA LYS A 206 10.73 15.66 -6.70
C LYS A 206 10.15 16.19 -8.01
N THR A 207 8.88 15.91 -8.28
CA THR A 207 8.19 16.42 -9.47
C THR A 207 8.21 17.95 -9.48
N VAL A 208 7.80 18.57 -8.38
CA VAL A 208 7.77 20.03 -8.25
C VAL A 208 9.18 20.61 -8.37
N LYS A 209 10.17 20.02 -7.69
CA LYS A 209 11.56 20.44 -7.77
C LYS A 209 12.09 20.44 -9.21
N ASN A 210 11.94 19.33 -9.93
CA ASN A 210 12.42 19.21 -11.31
C ASN A 210 11.75 20.23 -12.26
N VAL A 211 10.46 20.51 -12.06
CA VAL A 211 9.74 21.52 -12.87
C VAL A 211 10.28 22.92 -12.58
N LEU A 212 10.50 23.27 -11.30
CA LEU A 212 11.04 24.56 -10.91
C LEU A 212 12.48 24.76 -11.37
N GLU A 213 13.31 23.71 -11.34
CA GLU A 213 14.68 23.73 -11.88
C GLU A 213 14.67 24.03 -13.38
N LYS A 214 13.86 23.30 -14.16
CA LYS A 214 13.71 23.54 -15.61
C LYS A 214 13.18 24.94 -15.93
N ALA A 215 12.25 25.45 -15.12
CA ALA A 215 11.72 26.81 -15.30
C ALA A 215 12.82 27.84 -15.04
N LYS A 216 13.60 27.67 -13.97
CA LYS A 216 14.73 28.53 -13.64
C LYS A 216 15.77 28.56 -14.76
N GLU A 217 16.18 27.40 -15.28
CA GLU A 217 17.13 27.29 -16.39
C GLU A 217 16.68 28.13 -17.60
N LYS A 218 15.42 27.97 -18.02
CA LYS A 218 14.87 28.72 -19.16
C LYS A 218 14.78 30.23 -18.90
N ILE A 219 14.46 30.63 -17.67
CA ILE A 219 14.43 32.05 -17.28
C ILE A 219 15.85 32.64 -17.32
N ASP A 220 16.83 31.90 -16.80
CA ASP A 220 18.23 32.34 -16.77
C ASP A 220 18.80 32.42 -18.19
N GLU A 221 18.44 31.50 -19.10
CA GLU A 221 18.76 31.58 -20.52
C GLU A 221 18.16 32.81 -21.21
N ALA A 222 16.88 33.08 -20.97
CA ALA A 222 16.18 34.23 -21.56
C ALA A 222 16.73 35.59 -21.08
N ARG A 223 17.36 35.63 -19.90
CA ARG A 223 18.01 36.83 -19.35
C ARG A 223 19.41 37.09 -19.92
N LYS A 224 20.04 36.12 -20.59
CA LYS A 224 21.36 36.36 -21.19
C LYS A 224 21.23 37.46 -22.25
N PRO A 225 22.11 38.48 -22.26
CA PRO A 225 22.04 39.56 -23.24
C PRO A 225 22.13 38.98 -24.66
N LYS A 226 21.24 39.44 -25.56
CA LYS A 226 21.35 39.09 -26.99
C LYS A 226 22.69 39.63 -27.50
N ALA A 227 23.46 38.78 -28.18
CA ALA A 227 24.68 39.22 -28.85
C ALA A 227 24.33 40.40 -29.77
N ALA A 228 25.04 41.52 -29.62
CA ALA A 228 24.90 42.66 -30.49
C ALA A 228 25.48 42.27 -31.87
N ASN A 229 24.63 42.29 -32.90
CA ASN A 229 25.05 42.20 -34.30
C ASN A 229 25.57 43.56 -34.76
#